data_AF-A0A8T3R9I5-F1
#
_entry.id   AF-A0A8T3R9I5-F1
#
_cell.length_a   1.000
_cell.length_b   1.000
_cell.length_c   1.000
_cell.angle_alpha   90.00
_cell.angle_beta   90.00
_cell.angle_gamma   90.00
#
_symmetry.space_group_name_H-M   'P 1'
#
loop_
_entity.id
_entity.type
_entity.pdbx_description
1 polymer ?
#
loop_
_entity_poly.entity_id
_entity_poly.type
_entity_poly.pdbx_seq_one_letter_code
_entity_poly.pdbx_strand_id
1 'polypeptide(L)' 'MEAGHIGQNLYLAATSMGLGACGIGAFMDDPINAMLGVDGVEEATVYMLAVGKARVEI' A
#
# COMPACT_ATOMS: atom_id res chain seq x y z
N MET A 1 -10.02 10.55 -0.39
CA MET A 1 -9.59 10.79 1.02
C MET A 1 -9.51 9.48 1.81
N GLU A 2 -10.45 8.55 1.61
CA GLU A 2 -10.50 7.28 2.37
C GLU A 2 -9.26 6.39 2.25
N ALA A 3 -8.74 6.16 1.04
CA ALA A 3 -7.53 5.36 0.84
C ALA A 3 -6.31 5.92 1.60
N GLY A 4 -6.21 7.24 1.72
CA GLY A 4 -5.17 7.90 2.52
C GLY A 4 -5.33 7.65 4.03
N HIS A 5 -6.57 7.71 4.55
CA HIS A 5 -6.85 7.38 5.96
C HIS A 5 -6.57 5.90 6.26
N ILE A 6 -6.97 4.98 5.37
CA ILE A 6 -6.65 3.55 5.49
C ILE A 6 -5.14 3.34 5.47
N GLY A 7 -4.44 4.01 4.55
CA GLY A 7 -2.98 3.96 4.46
C GLY A 7 -2.30 4.45 5.74
N GLN A 8 -2.75 5.57 6.32
CA GLN A 8 -2.21 6.08 7.58
C GLN A 8 -2.43 5.09 8.74
N ASN A 9 -3.60 4.46 8.82
CA ASN A 9 -3.86 3.42 9.81
C ASN A 9 -2.92 2.21 9.62
N LEU A 10 -2.66 1.82 8.36
CA LEU A 10 -1.71 0.76 8.05
C LEU A 10 -0.28 1.13 8.47
N TYR A 11 0.13 2.38 8.27
CA TYR A 11 1.41 2.90 8.76
C TYR A 11 1.54 2.80 10.30
N LEU A 12 0.48 3.16 11.03
CA LEU A 12 0.45 3.05 12.49
C LEU A 12 0.52 1.59 12.96
N ALA A 13 -0.21 0.70 12.28
CA ALA A 13 -0.18 -0.73 12.57
C ALA A 13 1.20 -1.35 12.27
N ALA A 14 1.83 -1.01 11.15
CA ALA A 14 3.18 -1.47 10.83
C ALA A 14 4.18 -0.99 11.89
N THR A 15 4.12 0.28 12.26
CA THR A 15 4.98 0.88 13.29
C THR A 15 4.83 0.17 14.63
N SER A 16 3.61 -0.12 15.08
CA SER A 16 3.37 -0.80 16.36
C SER A 16 3.92 -2.23 16.39
N MET A 17 4.07 -2.86 15.23
CA MET A 17 4.69 -4.18 15.06
C MET A 17 6.20 -4.13 14.85
N GLY A 18 6.84 -2.96 14.90
CA GLY A 18 8.27 -2.80 14.59
C GLY A 18 8.61 -2.99 13.11
N LEU A 19 7.62 -2.84 12.22
CA LEU A 19 7.77 -2.91 10.77
C LEU A 19 7.84 -1.51 10.16
N GLY A 20 8.42 -1.43 8.96
CA GLY A 20 8.35 -0.24 8.11
C GLY A 20 7.23 -0.40 7.07
N ALA A 21 6.65 0.73 6.65
CA ALA A 21 5.71 0.79 5.55
C ALA A 21 6.08 1.92 4.56
N CYS A 22 5.72 1.77 3.29
CA CYS A 22 5.94 2.77 2.24
C CYS A 22 4.72 2.85 1.32
N GLY A 23 4.06 3.99 1.29
CA GLY A 23 2.97 4.29 0.37
C GLY A 23 3.48 4.59 -1.03
N ILE A 24 2.85 3.99 -2.03
CA ILE A 24 3.19 4.11 -3.44
C ILE A 24 1.97 4.67 -4.18
N GLY A 25 2.06 5.95 -4.55
CA GLY A 25 0.99 6.65 -5.29
C GLY A 25 1.13 6.60 -6.81
N ALA A 26 2.24 6.08 -7.32
CA ALA A 26 2.49 5.96 -8.75
C ALA A 26 2.88 4.52 -9.10
N PHE A 27 2.11 3.90 -9.97
CA PHE A 27 2.30 2.54 -10.47
C PHE A 27 1.66 2.42 -11.86
N MET A 28 1.87 1.29 -12.53
CA MET A 28 1.21 1.01 -13.80
C MET A 28 -0.15 0.36 -13.50
N ASP A 29 -1.24 1.06 -13.80
CA ASP A 29 -2.60 0.64 -13.48
C ASP A 29 -2.96 -0.71 -14.11
N ASP A 30 -2.84 -0.87 -15.44
CA ASP A 30 -3.27 -2.10 -16.12
C ASP A 30 -2.53 -3.36 -15.63
N PRO A 31 -1.19 -3.37 -15.51
CA PRO A 31 -0.49 -4.54 -14.98
C PRO A 31 -0.85 -4.87 -13.54
N ILE A 32 -1.09 -3.86 -12.69
CA ILE A 32 -1.43 -4.07 -11.27
C ILE A 32 -2.88 -4.55 -11.12
N ASN A 33 -3.82 -3.96 -11.85
CA ASN A 33 -5.21 -4.40 -11.87
C ASN A 33 -5.31 -5.83 -12.39
N ALA A 34 -4.60 -6.18 -13.47
CA ALA A 34 -4.52 -7.54 -13.98
C ALA A 34 -3.90 -8.53 -12.96
N MET A 35 -2.86 -8.11 -12.22
CA MET A 35 -2.26 -8.91 -11.16
C MET A 35 -3.24 -9.21 -10.03
N LEU A 36 -4.08 -8.24 -9.66
CA LEU A 36 -5.09 -8.37 -8.61
C LEU A 36 -6.39 -9.02 -9.09
N GLY A 37 -6.56 -9.22 -10.40
CA GLY A 37 -7.76 -9.79 -11.00
C GLY A 37 -8.96 -8.83 -11.02
N VAL A 38 -8.72 -7.52 -10.95
CA VAL A 38 -9.75 -6.49 -11.02
C VAL A 38 -9.79 -5.84 -12.41
N ASP A 39 -10.95 -5.31 -12.80
CA ASP A 39 -11.21 -4.84 -14.16
C ASP A 39 -10.73 -3.41 -14.45
N GLY A 40 -10.39 -2.64 -13.41
CA GLY A 40 -10.00 -1.24 -13.52
C GLY A 40 -11.18 -0.28 -13.77
N VAL A 41 -12.43 -0.76 -13.74
CA VAL A 41 -13.65 0.01 -14.04
C VAL A 41 -14.62 -0.03 -12.87
N GLU A 42 -15.11 -1.21 -12.48
CA GLU A 42 -15.92 -1.39 -11.27
C GLU A 42 -15.02 -1.44 -10.02
N GLU A 43 -13.85 -2.08 -10.14
CA GLU A 43 -12.83 -2.15 -9.10
C GLU A 43 -11.45 -1.80 -9.66
N ALA A 44 -10.74 -0.90 -8.99
CA ALA A 44 -9.43 -0.43 -9.43
C ALA A 44 -8.48 -0.23 -8.24
N THR A 45 -7.20 -0.45 -8.49
CA THR A 45 -6.15 -0.11 -7.53
C THR A 45 -6.02 1.40 -7.45
N VAL A 46 -6.21 1.97 -6.26
CA VAL A 46 -6.12 3.44 -6.04
C VAL A 46 -4.89 3.85 -5.23
N TYR A 47 -4.30 2.92 -4.48
CA TYR A 47 -3.16 3.18 -3.62
C TYR A 47 -2.52 1.86 -3.18
N MET A 48 -1.20 1.78 -3.21
CA MET A 48 -0.46 0.60 -2.74
C MET A 48 0.42 0.95 -1.54
N LEU A 49 0.64 -0.03 -0.66
CA LEU A 49 1.58 0.10 0.45
C LEU A 49 2.48 -1.14 0.50
N ALA A 50 3.79 -0.93 0.51
CA ALA A 50 4.75 -1.99 0.83
C ALA A 50 4.97 -2.03 2.34
N VAL A 51 5.09 -3.24 2.92
CA VAL A 51 5.36 -3.45 4.35
C VAL A 51 6.49 -4.47 4.51
N GLY A 52 7.41 -4.23 5.43
CA GLY A 52 8.52 -5.14 5.65
C GLY A 52 9.28 -4.88 6.95
N LYS A 53 10.31 -5.68 7.21
CA LYS A 53 11.19 -5.48 8.37
C LYS A 53 11.85 -4.11 8.26
N ALA A 54 11.66 -3.27 9.28
CA ALA A 54 12.43 -2.05 9.40
C ALA A 54 13.89 -2.44 9.67
N ARG A 55 14.83 -1.94 8.84
CA ARG A 55 16.25 -2.01 9.21
C ARG A 55 16.48 -0.99 10.31
N VAL A 56 16.83 -1.49 11.49
CA VAL A 56 17.46 -0.67 12.53
C VAL A 56 18.95 -0.75 12.25
N GLU A 57 19.52 0.32 11.68
CA GLU A 57 20.97 0.50 11.70
C GLU A 57 21.32 0.94 13.13
N ILE A 58 22.17 0.14 13.80
CA ILE A 58 22.76 0.44 15.12
C ILE A 58 24.15 1.01 14.87
#